data_AF-K2DZL4-F1
#
_entry.id   AF-K2DZL4-F1
#
_cell.length_a   1.000
_cell.length_b   1.000
_cell.length_c   1.000
_cell.angle_alpha   90.00
_cell.angle_beta   90.00
_cell.angle_gamma   90.00
#
_symmetry.space_group_name_H-M   'P 1'
#
loop_
_entity.id
_entity.type
_entity.pdbx_description
1 polymer ?
#
loop_
_entity_poly.entity_id
_entity_poly.type
_entity_poly.pdbx_seq_one_letter_code
_entity_poly.pdbx_strand_id
1 'polypeptide(L)'
;MKFKYQFSLLIPVLLYPIGDAIAQLILQEFNIYRFIALTLAALLIYQWEIPIFFKLIENAKLSENKFTSLPAFKVFLNQDMRFNWIGKTIAVTLFFNPFWISRHMLIIELGTTHWASINFFEFSITSLELGYKLFLVTLPIVFIGNFIVQNKISHKNRFLGNAVLSGLLAIFYAVGYRFF
;
A
#
# COMPACT_ATOMS: atom_id res chain seq x y z
N MET A 1 -23.66 17.47 8.74
CA MET A 1 -22.52 16.59 8.38
C MET A 1 -21.29 17.46 8.17
N LYS A 2 -20.33 17.49 9.11
CA LYS A 2 -19.23 18.47 9.10
C LYS A 2 -18.12 18.08 8.10
N PHE A 3 -17.90 18.94 7.11
CA PHE A 3 -16.87 18.92 6.05
C PHE A 3 -15.39 18.84 6.52
N LYS A 4 -15.12 18.62 7.82
CA LYS A 4 -13.77 18.60 8.40
C LYS A 4 -12.97 17.32 8.09
N TYR A 5 -13.55 16.38 7.34
CA TYR A 5 -12.97 15.08 6.97
C TYR A 5 -12.31 15.04 5.57
N GLN A 6 -12.36 16.13 4.79
CA GLN A 6 -11.97 16.09 3.38
C GLN A 6 -10.45 16.04 3.15
N PHE A 7 -9.63 16.74 3.93
CA PHE A 7 -8.19 16.79 3.68
C PHE A 7 -7.46 15.47 3.94
N SER A 8 -7.84 14.72 4.97
CA SER A 8 -7.23 13.42 5.30
C SER A 8 -7.60 12.30 4.33
N LEU A 9 -8.55 12.53 3.42
CA LEU A 9 -9.01 11.58 2.40
C LEU A 9 -8.61 12.03 0.99
N LEU A 10 -8.71 13.32 0.69
CA LEU A 10 -8.48 13.86 -0.65
C LEU A 10 -6.99 14.07 -0.95
N ILE A 11 -6.17 14.48 0.03
CA ILE A 11 -4.72 14.63 -0.18
C ILE A 11 -4.06 13.29 -0.51
N PRO A 12 -4.27 12.20 0.25
CA PRO A 12 -3.63 10.92 -0.06
C PRO A 12 -4.04 10.36 -1.42
N VAL A 13 -5.30 10.60 -1.84
CA VAL A 13 -5.80 10.23 -3.17
C VAL A 13 -4.99 10.88 -4.29
N LEU A 14 -4.59 12.13 -4.11
CA LEU A 14 -3.76 12.84 -5.09
C LEU A 14 -2.28 12.44 -4.99
N LEU A 15 -1.80 12.12 -3.80
CA LEU A 15 -0.39 11.76 -3.61
C LEU A 15 0.01 10.45 -4.29
N TYR A 16 -0.88 9.46 -4.35
CA TYR A 16 -0.62 8.21 -5.07
C TYR A 16 -0.23 8.42 -6.55
N PRO A 17 -1.09 9.03 -7.38
CA PRO A 17 -0.76 9.27 -8.79
C PRO A 17 0.33 10.32 -8.96
N ILE A 18 0.49 11.28 -8.03
CA ILE A 18 1.60 12.27 -8.10
C ILE A 18 2.95 11.59 -7.88
N GLY A 19 3.09 10.72 -6.87
CA GLY A 19 4.34 10.01 -6.63
C GLY A 19 4.74 9.15 -7.82
N ASP A 20 3.76 8.46 -8.41
CA ASP A 20 3.97 7.69 -9.64
C ASP A 20 4.29 8.58 -10.86
N ALA A 21 3.64 9.74 -11.02
CA ALA A 21 3.96 10.70 -12.07
C ALA A 21 5.39 11.23 -11.96
N ILE A 22 5.85 11.56 -10.76
CA ILE A 22 7.25 11.99 -10.53
C ILE A 22 8.20 10.87 -10.93
N ALA A 23 7.90 9.62 -10.53
CA ALA A 23 8.69 8.46 -10.94
C ALA A 23 8.74 8.30 -12.46
N GLN A 24 7.61 8.44 -13.16
CA GLN A 24 7.56 8.39 -14.63
C GLN A 24 8.35 9.53 -15.27
N LEU A 25 8.32 10.75 -14.71
CA LEU A 25 9.10 11.88 -15.22
C LEU A 25 10.61 11.66 -15.07
N ILE A 26 11.05 11.04 -13.97
CA ILE A 26 12.46 10.64 -13.76
C ILE A 26 12.89 9.61 -14.83
N LEU A 27 12.00 8.67 -15.15
CA LEU A 27 12.23 7.64 -16.18
C LEU A 27 12.08 8.18 -17.62
N GLN A 28 11.56 9.39 -17.80
CA GLN A 28 11.19 9.96 -19.11
C GLN A 28 10.09 9.18 -19.85
N GLU A 29 9.21 8.52 -19.09
CA GLU A 29 8.15 7.62 -19.60
C GLU A 29 6.75 8.08 -19.12
N PHE A 30 6.52 9.40 -19.08
CA PHE A 30 5.24 9.92 -18.61
C PHE A 30 4.07 9.49 -19.50
N ASN A 31 3.11 8.80 -18.89
CA ASN A 31 1.89 8.31 -19.49
C ASN A 31 0.67 8.86 -18.72
N ILE A 32 -0.09 9.72 -19.40
CA ILE A 32 -1.27 10.35 -18.82
C ILE A 32 -2.38 9.33 -18.47
N TYR A 33 -2.50 8.24 -19.23
CA TYR A 33 -3.50 7.21 -18.95
C TYR A 33 -3.17 6.43 -17.67
N ARG A 34 -1.88 6.14 -17.43
CA ARG A 34 -1.41 5.58 -16.14
C ARG A 34 -1.76 6.51 -14.98
N PHE A 35 -1.50 7.82 -15.13
CA PHE A 35 -1.85 8.81 -14.11
C PHE A 35 -3.36 8.83 -13.81
N ILE A 36 -4.19 8.83 -14.85
CA ILE A 36 -5.67 8.79 -14.70
C ILE A 36 -6.11 7.49 -14.04
N ALA A 37 -5.60 6.33 -14.49
CA ALA A 37 -5.95 5.03 -13.94
C ALA A 37 -5.63 4.93 -12.45
N LEU A 38 -4.45 5.40 -12.04
CA LEU A 38 -4.05 5.45 -10.64
C LEU A 38 -4.87 6.46 -9.82
N THR A 39 -5.23 7.60 -10.42
CA THR A 39 -6.13 8.57 -9.78
C THR A 39 -7.51 7.94 -9.51
N LEU A 40 -8.07 7.24 -10.49
CA LEU A 40 -9.34 6.52 -10.36
C LEU A 40 -9.24 5.40 -9.34
N ALA A 41 -8.17 4.62 -9.32
CA ALA A 41 -7.97 3.58 -8.31
C ALA A 41 -7.84 4.15 -6.90
N ALA A 42 -7.14 5.28 -6.75
CA ALA A 42 -7.04 5.97 -5.48
C ALA A 42 -8.41 6.43 -4.98
N LEU A 43 -9.23 7.01 -5.86
CA LEU A 43 -10.59 7.46 -5.58
C LEU A 43 -11.59 6.30 -5.36
N LEU A 44 -11.52 5.22 -6.13
CA LEU A 44 -12.59 4.22 -6.12
C LEU A 44 -12.27 3.06 -5.19
N ILE A 45 -10.99 2.80 -4.93
CA ILE A 45 -10.54 1.60 -4.20
C ILE A 45 -9.75 2.03 -2.97
N TYR A 46 -8.61 2.69 -3.14
CA TYR A 46 -7.64 2.85 -2.05
C TYR A 46 -8.11 3.77 -0.92
N GLN A 47 -8.88 4.82 -1.21
CA GLN A 47 -9.42 5.69 -0.17
C GLN A 47 -10.41 5.00 0.77
N TRP A 48 -10.97 3.86 0.35
CA TRP A 48 -11.88 3.08 1.18
C TRP A 48 -11.12 1.91 1.83
N GLU A 49 -10.44 1.13 1.01
CA GLU A 49 -9.78 -0.11 1.42
C GLU A 49 -8.73 0.12 2.52
N ILE A 50 -7.81 1.06 2.31
CA ILE A 50 -6.66 1.27 3.21
C ILE A 50 -7.13 1.79 4.58
N PRO A 51 -7.98 2.85 4.67
CA PRO A 51 -8.50 3.28 5.97
C PRO A 51 -9.37 2.24 6.68
N ILE A 52 -10.16 1.46 5.93
CA ILE A 52 -10.95 0.36 6.50
C ILE A 52 -10.01 -0.67 7.12
N PHE A 53 -8.97 -1.10 6.41
CA PHE A 53 -8.02 -2.07 6.93
C PHE A 53 -7.31 -1.54 8.19
N PHE A 54 -6.85 -0.29 8.19
CA PHE A 54 -6.25 0.33 9.38
C PHE A 54 -7.19 0.37 10.57
N LYS A 55 -8.47 0.67 10.33
CA LYS A 55 -9.49 0.64 11.39
C LYS A 55 -9.76 -0.79 11.87
N LEU A 56 -9.74 -1.78 10.98
CA LEU A 56 -9.94 -3.19 11.33
C LEU A 56 -8.82 -3.67 12.26
N ILE A 57 -7.55 -3.47 11.90
CA ILE A 57 -6.42 -3.91 12.75
C ILE A 57 -6.33 -3.17 14.07
N GLU A 58 -6.76 -1.91 14.12
CA GLU A 58 -6.76 -1.10 15.34
C GLU A 58 -7.78 -1.63 16.36
N ASN A 59 -8.94 -2.08 15.87
CA ASN A 59 -10.04 -2.53 16.70
C ASN A 59 -10.11 -4.06 16.84
N ALA A 60 -9.31 -4.81 16.09
CA ALA A 60 -9.26 -6.26 16.12
C ALA A 60 -8.91 -6.75 17.53
N LYS A 61 -9.88 -7.40 18.18
CA LYS A 61 -9.68 -8.15 19.42
C LYS A 61 -9.72 -9.63 19.08
N LEU A 62 -8.64 -10.33 19.40
CA LEU A 62 -8.54 -11.76 19.14
C LEU A 62 -9.09 -12.55 20.32
N SER A 63 -9.73 -13.69 20.02
CA SER A 63 -10.11 -14.65 21.05
C SER A 63 -8.86 -15.35 21.57
N GLU A 64 -8.82 -15.60 22.88
CA GLU A 64 -7.82 -16.51 23.42
C GLU A 64 -8.09 -17.93 22.89
N ASN A 65 -7.11 -18.48 22.20
CA ASN A 65 -7.09 -19.86 21.73
C ASN A 65 -5.66 -20.41 21.79
N LYS A 66 -5.47 -21.69 21.43
CA LYS A 66 -4.15 -22.34 21.44
C LYS A 66 -3.09 -21.62 20.58
N PHE A 67 -3.50 -20.90 19.54
CA PHE A 67 -2.58 -20.18 18.65
C PHE A 67 -2.16 -18.84 19.25
N THR A 68 -3.11 -18.05 19.75
CA THR A 68 -2.83 -16.77 20.39
C THR A 68 -2.14 -16.93 21.74
N SER A 69 -2.20 -18.11 22.35
CA SER A 69 -1.48 -18.42 23.59
C SER A 69 -0.02 -18.79 23.37
N LEU A 70 0.41 -19.07 22.13
CA LEU A 70 1.81 -19.36 21.81
C LEU A 70 2.70 -18.17 22.18
N PRO A 71 3.85 -18.39 22.87
CA PRO A 71 4.75 -17.32 23.28
C PRO A 71 5.19 -16.43 22.11
N ALA A 72 5.48 -17.03 20.95
CA ALA A 72 5.89 -16.32 19.75
C ALA A 72 4.80 -15.37 19.24
N PHE A 73 3.52 -15.75 19.32
CA PHE A 73 2.42 -14.92 18.84
C PHE A 73 2.06 -13.80 19.83
N LYS A 74 2.20 -14.06 21.14
CA LYS A 74 1.96 -13.05 22.19
C LYS A 74 2.83 -11.80 22.04
N VAL A 75 4.01 -11.91 21.44
CA VAL A 75 4.90 -10.77 21.15
C VAL A 75 4.22 -9.71 20.28
N PHE A 76 3.21 -10.07 19.49
CA PHE A 76 2.47 -9.15 18.62
C PHE A 76 1.20 -8.58 19.25
N LEU A 77 0.86 -9.01 20.46
CA LEU A 77 -0.36 -8.63 21.16
C LEU A 77 -0.08 -7.74 22.38
N ASN A 78 -1.08 -7.00 22.79
CA ASN A 78 -1.13 -6.34 24.09
C ASN A 78 -1.91 -7.19 25.11
N GLN A 79 -2.00 -6.73 26.36
CA GLN A 79 -2.73 -7.42 27.43
C GLN A 79 -4.23 -7.60 27.11
N ASP A 80 -4.81 -6.71 26.30
CA ASP A 80 -6.23 -6.76 25.90
C ASP A 80 -6.51 -7.68 24.70
N MET A 81 -5.53 -8.50 24.29
CA MET A 81 -5.62 -9.37 23.11
C MET A 81 -5.84 -8.62 21.78
N ARG A 82 -5.31 -7.41 21.69
CA ARG A 82 -5.26 -6.59 20.47
C ARG A 82 -3.84 -6.53 19.94
N PHE A 83 -3.68 -6.24 18.66
CA PHE A 83 -2.36 -6.02 18.11
C PHE A 83 -1.66 -4.85 18.81
N ASN A 84 -0.44 -5.09 19.28
CA ASN A 84 0.45 -4.02 19.68
C ASN A 84 1.07 -3.35 18.44
N TRP A 85 2.03 -2.44 18.64
CA TRP A 85 2.62 -1.72 17.51
C TRP A 85 3.36 -2.64 16.52
N ILE A 86 4.05 -3.69 17.00
CA ILE A 86 4.76 -4.65 16.14
C ILE A 86 3.74 -5.41 15.32
N GLY A 87 2.69 -5.91 15.98
CA GLY A 87 1.60 -6.64 15.33
C GLY A 87 0.91 -5.81 14.25
N LYS A 88 0.64 -4.52 14.51
CA LYS A 88 0.06 -3.60 13.53
C LYS A 88 1.00 -3.37 12.34
N THR A 89 2.29 -3.16 12.59
CA THR A 89 3.29 -2.96 11.52
C THR A 89 3.41 -4.19 10.63
N ILE A 90 3.47 -5.40 11.22
CA ILE A 90 3.50 -6.65 10.46
C ILE A 90 2.20 -6.83 9.68
N ALA A 91 1.04 -6.61 10.30
CA ALA A 91 -0.25 -6.76 9.65
C ALA A 91 -0.40 -5.83 8.44
N VAL A 92 0.03 -4.57 8.55
CA VAL A 92 0.01 -3.62 7.42
C VAL A 92 1.03 -3.98 6.35
N THR A 93 2.21 -4.45 6.73
CA THR A 93 3.21 -4.90 5.76
C THR A 93 2.67 -6.10 4.97
N LEU A 94 2.04 -7.06 5.63
CA LEU A 94 1.39 -8.21 4.98
C LEU A 94 0.09 -7.85 4.24
N PHE A 95 -0.54 -6.72 4.54
CA PHE A 95 -1.68 -6.24 3.77
C PHE A 95 -1.24 -5.82 2.36
N PHE A 96 -0.10 -5.13 2.24
CA PHE A 96 0.52 -4.81 0.95
C PHE A 96 1.36 -5.99 0.39
N ASN A 97 0.81 -7.20 0.45
CA ASN A 97 1.43 -8.43 -0.06
C ASN A 97 1.52 -8.45 -1.61
N PRO A 98 2.18 -9.47 -2.20
CA PRO A 98 2.32 -9.58 -3.65
C PRO A 98 1.02 -9.48 -4.43
N PHE A 99 -0.10 -10.03 -3.94
CA PHE A 99 -1.39 -9.90 -4.63
C PHE A 99 -1.91 -8.47 -4.68
N TRP A 100 -1.70 -7.69 -3.60
CA TRP A 100 -2.05 -6.27 -3.60
C TRP A 100 -1.23 -5.52 -4.66
N ILE A 101 0.07 -5.82 -4.76
CA ILE A 101 0.98 -5.23 -5.75
C ILE A 101 0.57 -5.63 -7.17
N SER A 102 0.30 -6.91 -7.44
CA SER A 102 -0.14 -7.39 -8.75
C SER A 102 -1.47 -6.77 -9.17
N ARG A 103 -2.40 -6.56 -8.23
CA ARG A 103 -3.65 -5.83 -8.50
C ARG A 103 -3.38 -4.36 -8.86
N HIS A 104 -2.44 -3.70 -8.19
CA HIS A 104 -2.02 -2.35 -8.54
C HIS A 104 -1.43 -2.30 -9.96
N MET A 105 -0.61 -3.28 -10.33
CA MET A 105 -0.09 -3.41 -11.70
C MET A 105 -1.22 -3.66 -12.72
N LEU A 106 -2.21 -4.48 -12.38
CA LEU A 106 -3.36 -4.74 -13.25
C LEU A 106 -4.13 -3.46 -13.57
N ILE A 107 -4.32 -2.59 -12.56
CA ILE A 107 -4.96 -1.29 -12.74
C ILE A 107 -4.17 -0.42 -13.72
N ILE A 108 -2.83 -0.42 -13.62
CA ILE A 108 -1.97 0.31 -14.56
C ILE A 108 -2.14 -0.26 -15.96
N GLU A 109 -2.04 -1.59 -16.11
CA GLU A 109 -2.14 -2.28 -17.41
C GLU A 109 -3.48 -2.00 -18.10
N LEU A 110 -4.59 -2.08 -17.36
CA LEU A 110 -5.93 -1.74 -17.86
C LEU A 110 -6.07 -0.26 -18.27
N GLY A 111 -5.27 0.62 -17.66
CA GLY A 111 -5.22 2.04 -17.99
C GLY A 111 -4.37 2.35 -19.22
N THR A 112 -3.27 1.63 -19.41
CA THR A 112 -2.25 1.97 -20.42
C THR A 112 -2.32 1.15 -21.68
N THR A 113 -2.86 -0.06 -21.62
CA THR A 113 -2.84 -1.03 -22.72
C THR A 113 -4.24 -1.19 -23.31
N HIS A 114 -4.32 -1.39 -24.62
CA HIS A 114 -5.59 -1.70 -25.28
C HIS A 114 -6.13 -3.05 -24.78
N TRP A 115 -7.38 -3.10 -24.33
CA TRP A 115 -7.87 -4.28 -23.59
C TRP A 115 -7.86 -5.57 -24.41
N ALA A 116 -8.07 -5.49 -25.73
CA ALA A 116 -8.01 -6.65 -26.61
C ALA A 116 -6.60 -7.25 -26.78
N SER A 117 -5.54 -6.53 -26.41
CA SER A 117 -4.17 -7.04 -26.46
C SER A 117 -3.67 -7.61 -25.13
N ILE A 118 -4.47 -7.55 -24.06
CA ILE A 118 -4.05 -8.03 -22.74
C ILE A 118 -4.23 -9.56 -22.68
N ASN A 119 -3.13 -10.29 -22.62
CA ASN A 119 -3.13 -11.70 -22.25
C ASN A 119 -3.20 -11.82 -20.72
N PHE A 120 -4.42 -11.90 -20.18
CA PHE A 120 -4.64 -11.93 -18.73
C PHE A 120 -3.95 -13.08 -18.00
N PHE A 121 -3.78 -14.24 -18.65
CA PHE A 121 -3.12 -15.39 -18.02
C PHE A 121 -1.63 -15.11 -17.83
N GLU A 122 -0.95 -14.69 -18.89
CA GLU A 122 0.47 -14.33 -18.86
C GLU A 122 0.73 -13.13 -17.94
N PHE A 123 -0.11 -12.11 -18.02
CA PHE A 123 -0.06 -10.95 -17.14
C PHE A 123 -0.18 -11.36 -15.65
N SER A 124 -1.10 -12.28 -15.32
CA SER A 124 -1.31 -12.69 -13.92
C SER A 124 -0.09 -13.38 -13.34
N ILE A 125 0.57 -14.25 -14.12
CA ILE A 125 1.78 -14.95 -13.67
C ILE A 125 2.96 -13.96 -13.51
N THR A 126 3.21 -13.15 -14.54
CA THR A 126 4.33 -12.19 -14.55
C THR A 126 4.17 -11.10 -13.49
N SER A 127 2.96 -10.57 -13.31
CA SER A 127 2.67 -9.55 -12.28
C SER A 127 2.73 -10.11 -10.86
N LEU A 128 2.41 -11.40 -10.64
CA LEU A 128 2.57 -12.04 -9.34
C LEU A 128 4.03 -12.30 -9.00
N GLU A 129 4.82 -12.76 -9.98
CA GLU A 129 6.26 -12.93 -9.81
C GLU A 129 6.94 -11.59 -9.53
N LEU A 130 6.61 -10.54 -10.29
CA LEU A 130 7.15 -9.21 -10.05
C LEU A 130 6.67 -8.63 -8.73
N GLY A 131 5.39 -8.82 -8.38
CA GLY A 131 4.84 -8.44 -7.08
C GLY A 131 5.58 -9.10 -5.91
N TYR A 132 5.94 -10.38 -6.05
CA TYR A 132 6.74 -11.11 -5.05
C TYR A 132 8.16 -10.54 -4.92
N LYS A 133 8.85 -10.32 -6.04
CA LYS A 133 10.20 -9.73 -6.04
C LYS A 133 10.19 -8.34 -5.40
N LEU A 134 9.25 -7.47 -5.82
CA LEU A 134 9.10 -6.13 -5.26
C LEU A 134 8.78 -6.18 -3.76
N PHE A 135 7.87 -7.05 -3.34
CA PHE A 135 7.55 -7.21 -1.92
C PHE A 135 8.79 -7.54 -1.07
N LEU A 136 9.63 -8.48 -1.52
CA LEU A 136 10.84 -8.85 -0.78
C LEU A 136 11.91 -7.76 -0.79
N VAL A 137 12.16 -7.14 -1.94
CA VAL A 137 13.20 -6.09 -2.07
C VAL A 137 12.81 -4.84 -1.27
N THR A 138 11.52 -4.50 -1.24
CA THR A 138 11.02 -3.34 -0.49
C THR A 138 10.88 -3.59 1.00
N LEU A 139 10.90 -4.86 1.45
CA LEU A 139 10.49 -5.24 2.79
C LEU A 139 11.18 -4.44 3.90
N PRO A 140 12.51 -4.17 3.87
CA PRO A 140 13.16 -3.38 4.91
C PRO A 140 12.61 -1.94 4.99
N ILE A 141 12.47 -1.29 3.83
CA ILE A 141 12.02 0.11 3.73
C ILE A 141 10.55 0.21 4.13
N VAL A 142 9.71 -0.69 3.61
CA VAL A 142 8.27 -0.73 3.88
C VAL A 142 8.00 -1.08 5.34
N PHE A 143 8.78 -1.97 5.96
CA PHE A 143 8.64 -2.29 7.38
C PHE A 143 8.92 -1.07 8.26
N ILE A 144 10.02 -0.33 7.99
CA ILE A 144 10.36 0.90 8.71
C ILE A 144 9.29 1.98 8.48
N GLY A 145 8.87 2.17 7.23
CA GLY A 145 7.81 3.12 6.88
C GLY A 145 6.51 2.82 7.61
N ASN A 146 6.07 1.56 7.59
CA ASN A 146 4.88 1.11 8.29
C ASN A 146 5.04 1.22 9.81
N PHE A 147 6.23 0.98 10.37
CA PHE A 147 6.51 1.25 11.77
C PHE A 147 6.25 2.72 12.13
N ILE A 148 6.77 3.65 11.33
CA ILE A 148 6.56 5.09 11.54
C ILE A 148 5.08 5.44 11.42
N VAL A 149 4.39 4.96 10.37
CA VAL A 149 2.97 5.23 10.14
C VAL A 149 2.11 4.71 11.30
N GLN A 150 2.37 3.49 11.79
CA GLN A 150 1.55 2.91 12.87
C GLN A 150 1.82 3.56 14.24
N ASN A 151 3.05 4.00 14.52
CA ASN A 151 3.46 4.49 15.84
C ASN A 151 3.44 6.00 16.02
N LYS A 152 3.78 6.76 14.97
CA LYS A 152 3.98 8.21 15.06
C LYS A 152 2.87 9.02 14.41
N ILE A 153 2.16 8.43 13.45
CA ILE A 153 1.09 9.12 12.73
C ILE A 153 -0.27 8.80 13.38
N SER A 154 -1.02 9.85 13.70
CA SER A 154 -2.37 9.71 14.25
C SER A 154 -3.26 8.89 13.32
N HIS A 155 -4.18 8.09 13.88
CA HIS A 155 -5.03 7.18 13.11
C HIS A 155 -5.73 7.84 11.91
N LYS A 156 -6.21 9.09 12.08
CA LYS A 156 -6.91 9.85 11.02
C LYS A 156 -6.01 10.16 9.82
N ASN A 157 -4.70 10.22 10.03
CA ASN A 157 -3.71 10.60 9.01
C ASN A 157 -2.87 9.40 8.53
N ARG A 158 -3.13 8.18 9.00
CA ARG A 158 -2.34 7.01 8.58
C ARG A 158 -2.44 6.74 7.08
N PHE A 159 -3.59 7.00 6.47
CA PHE A 159 -3.74 6.90 5.00
C PHE A 159 -2.83 7.90 4.27
N LEU A 160 -2.72 9.12 4.78
CA LEU A 160 -1.77 10.11 4.27
C LEU A 160 -0.32 9.62 4.41
N GLY A 161 0.05 9.13 5.59
CA GLY A 161 1.38 8.54 5.81
C GLY A 161 1.69 7.40 4.85
N ASN A 162 0.71 6.54 4.59
CA ASN A 162 0.84 5.43 3.66
C ASN A 162 1.00 5.90 2.20
N ALA A 163 0.20 6.87 1.77
CA ALA A 163 0.32 7.44 0.42
C ALA A 163 1.68 8.11 0.19
N VAL A 164 2.20 8.83 1.19
CA VAL A 164 3.57 9.40 1.16
C VAL A 164 4.61 8.29 1.04
N LEU A 165 4.51 7.24 1.87
CA LEU A 165 5.44 6.10 1.79
C LEU A 165 5.43 5.45 0.41
N SER A 166 4.25 5.18 -0.16
CA SER A 166 4.11 4.61 -1.50
C SER A 166 4.69 5.51 -2.59
N GLY A 167 4.42 6.82 -2.53
CA GLY A 167 4.97 7.78 -3.49
C GLY A 167 6.50 7.89 -3.41
N LEU A 168 7.07 7.94 -2.20
CA LEU A 168 8.51 7.92 -2.00
C LEU A 168 9.14 6.64 -2.54
N LEU A 169 8.48 5.49 -2.37
CA LEU A 169 8.97 4.22 -2.88
C LEU A 169 9.00 4.18 -4.41
N ALA A 170 7.97 4.68 -5.08
CA ALA A 170 7.93 4.80 -6.54
C ALA A 170 9.08 5.69 -7.06
N ILE A 171 9.29 6.85 -6.43
CA ILE A 171 10.39 7.77 -6.76
C ILE A 171 11.74 7.10 -6.52
N PHE A 172 11.93 6.44 -5.38
CA PHE A 172 13.17 5.74 -5.04
C PHE A 172 13.51 4.69 -6.08
N TYR A 173 12.53 3.91 -6.55
CA TYR A 173 12.72 2.94 -7.62
C TYR A 173 13.08 3.57 -8.95
N ALA A 174 12.41 4.65 -9.34
CA ALA A 174 12.72 5.35 -10.59
C ALA A 174 14.15 5.94 -10.57
N VAL A 175 14.56 6.53 -9.45
CA VAL A 175 15.94 7.00 -9.27
C VAL A 175 16.92 5.84 -9.33
N GLY A 176 16.64 4.76 -8.58
CA GLY A 176 17.46 3.55 -8.56
C GLY A 176 17.68 2.99 -9.97
N TYR A 177 16.61 2.82 -10.74
CA TYR A 177 16.66 2.27 -12.09
C TYR A 177 17.33 3.21 -13.11
N ARG A 178 17.16 4.54 -12.96
CA ARG A 178 17.68 5.51 -13.93
C ARG A 178 19.17 5.79 -13.76
N PHE A 179 19.68 5.76 -12.54
CA PHE A 179 21.01 6.29 -12.21
C PHE A 179 22.01 5.24 -11.70
N PHE A 180 21.57 4.02 -11.39
CA PHE A 180 22.42 2.93 -10.89
C PHE A 180 22.14 1.64 -11.65
#